data_AF-A0A8J2YDP5-F1
#
_entry.id   AF-A0A8J2YDP5-F1
#
_cell.length_a   1.000
_cell.length_b   1.000
_cell.length_c   1.000
_cell.angle_alpha   90.00
_cell.angle_beta   90.00
_cell.angle_gamma   90.00
#
_symmetry.space_group_name_H-M   'P 1'
#
loop_
_entity.id
_entity.type
_entity.pdbx_description
1 polymer ?
#
loop_
_entity_poly.entity_id
_entity_poly.type
_entity_poly.pdbx_seq_one_letter_code
_entity_poly.pdbx_strand_id
1 'polypeptide(L)'
;MLAMLGTVFYITIAGANVPSSMLAEFFSWLEGYITMAFQAVHAPGWLHGALVLGMYRGLTWVVSVMLPPMAIFFPVFALLENFGYLPRVAFNMDRLFKRAGAHGKQSLTMAMGFGCNAAAIMSTRIIESPRERMMAILTNNFVPCNGRWPTLILMASLFMAAGYTGGMQTLVTAAGVIGVVLFGIVVTLTVSWVLSKTALKGVPTHYTLELPPYRKPKVWNTILRASLDKSLFTLKRAMIIAAPAGLVTWILANIQMGHLSVLEHVVAFLDPFARALGLDGFILMAFILGLPANEIVLPILIMGYLSTGAMTEVEDLHSLKQIFIDHGWTWLTALNTMLFSLLHFPCGTTLLNIYKETKSRKWTFLAFAIPTSLAIGVTFIVAQAARALGWV
;
A
#
# COMPACT_ATOMS: atom_id res chain seq x y z
N MET A 1 -18.42 -11.79 -11.15
CA MET A 1 -16.97 -11.57 -10.94
C MET A 1 -16.70 -10.49 -9.91
N LEU A 2 -17.14 -9.25 -10.14
CA LEU A 2 -16.95 -8.13 -9.20
C LEU A 2 -17.59 -8.40 -7.83
N ALA A 3 -18.81 -8.94 -7.78
CA ALA A 3 -19.46 -9.29 -6.52
C ALA A 3 -18.63 -10.25 -5.66
N MET A 4 -18.09 -11.31 -6.26
CA MET A 4 -17.23 -12.27 -5.54
C MET A 4 -15.93 -11.61 -5.06
N LEU A 5 -15.27 -10.81 -5.90
CA LEU A 5 -14.07 -10.09 -5.49
C LEU A 5 -14.37 -9.13 -4.33
N GLY A 6 -15.52 -8.45 -4.38
CA GLY A 6 -16.03 -7.62 -3.29
C GLY A 6 -16.27 -8.41 -2.01
N THR A 7 -16.86 -9.60 -2.08
CA THR A 7 -17.02 -10.49 -0.92
C THR A 7 -15.67 -10.89 -0.32
N VAL A 8 -14.68 -11.24 -1.16
CA VAL A 8 -13.33 -11.59 -0.69
C VAL A 8 -12.68 -10.40 0.02
N PHE A 9 -12.77 -9.19 -0.55
CA PHE A 9 -12.24 -7.99 0.10
C PHE A 9 -12.98 -7.65 1.39
N TYR A 10 -14.30 -7.77 1.42
CA TYR A 10 -15.07 -7.54 2.64
C TYR A 10 -14.63 -8.48 3.76
N ILE A 11 -14.57 -9.78 3.48
CA ILE A 11 -14.12 -10.79 4.46
C ILE A 11 -12.67 -10.51 4.90
N THR A 12 -11.81 -10.10 3.97
CA THR A 12 -10.40 -9.83 4.28
C THR A 12 -10.23 -8.58 5.13
N ILE A 13 -10.86 -7.46 4.76
CA ILE A 13 -10.67 -6.17 5.43
C ILE A 13 -11.44 -6.17 6.77
N ALA A 14 -12.74 -6.45 6.75
CA ALA A 14 -13.54 -6.43 7.97
C ALA A 14 -13.15 -7.58 8.91
N GLY A 15 -12.86 -8.77 8.38
CA GLY A 15 -12.47 -9.92 9.17
C GLY A 15 -11.06 -9.82 9.75
N ALA A 16 -10.16 -9.03 9.15
CA ALA A 16 -8.81 -8.84 9.67
C ALA A 16 -8.71 -7.80 10.79
N ASN A 17 -9.66 -6.87 10.90
CA ASN A 17 -9.62 -5.82 11.92
C ASN A 17 -9.57 -6.40 13.35
N VAL A 18 -10.36 -7.45 13.63
CA VAL A 18 -10.40 -8.10 14.96
C VAL A 18 -9.05 -8.74 15.34
N PRO A 19 -8.46 -9.65 14.54
CA PRO A 19 -7.15 -10.20 14.87
C PRO A 19 -6.04 -9.14 14.84
N SER A 20 -6.18 -8.07 14.05
CA SER A 20 -5.23 -6.95 14.05
C SER A 20 -5.23 -6.20 15.38
N SER A 21 -6.41 -5.87 15.92
CA SER A 21 -6.50 -5.17 17.21
C SER A 21 -5.98 -6.04 18.36
N MET A 22 -6.32 -7.34 18.36
CA MET A 22 -5.81 -8.29 19.37
C MET A 22 -4.27 -8.38 19.36
N LEU A 23 -3.65 -8.38 18.17
CA LEU A 23 -2.19 -8.37 18.06
C LEU A 23 -1.60 -7.03 18.51
N ALA A 24 -2.23 -5.90 18.15
CA ALA A 24 -1.78 -4.58 18.55
C ALA A 24 -1.80 -4.42 20.09
N GLU A 25 -2.88 -4.86 20.75
CA GLU A 25 -3.00 -4.87 22.22
C GLU A 25 -1.97 -5.80 22.87
N PHE A 26 -1.74 -6.98 22.30
CA PHE A 26 -0.72 -7.90 22.81
C PHE A 26 0.69 -7.32 22.72
N PHE A 27 1.03 -6.66 21.61
CA PHE A 27 2.32 -6.02 21.45
C PHE A 27 2.46 -4.76 22.29
N SER A 28 1.40 -3.97 22.51
CA SER A 28 1.46 -2.81 23.40
C SER A 28 1.62 -3.22 24.86
N TRP A 29 0.98 -4.33 25.27
CA TRP A 29 1.20 -4.95 26.57
C TRP A 29 2.66 -5.36 26.75
N LEU A 30 3.25 -6.05 25.76
CA LEU A 30 4.68 -6.39 25.76
C LEU A 30 5.60 -5.14 25.77
N GLU A 31 5.24 -4.08 25.04
CA GLU A 31 5.96 -2.80 25.05
C GLU A 31 6.07 -2.22 26.46
N GLY A 32 5.01 -2.36 27.26
CA GLY A 32 4.96 -1.96 28.66
C GLY A 32 6.03 -2.66 29.50
N TYR A 33 6.14 -3.99 29.42
CA TYR A 33 7.17 -4.74 30.15
C TYR A 33 8.60 -4.42 29.68
N ILE A 34 8.79 -4.25 28.38
CA ILE A 34 10.10 -3.87 27.83
C ILE A 34 10.48 -2.48 28.37
N THR A 35 9.54 -1.54 28.42
CA THR A 35 9.76 -0.20 28.96
C THR A 35 10.12 -0.26 30.46
N MET A 36 9.40 -1.06 31.25
CA MET A 36 9.73 -1.27 32.67
C MET A 36 11.13 -1.89 32.86
N ALA A 37 11.52 -2.84 32.01
CA ALA A 37 12.85 -3.45 32.06
C ALA A 37 13.96 -2.43 31.75
N PHE A 38 13.77 -1.56 30.76
CA PHE A 38 14.72 -0.49 30.43
C PHE A 38 14.82 0.55 31.56
N GLN A 39 13.70 0.86 32.21
CA GLN A 39 13.67 1.74 33.38
C GLN A 39 14.41 1.12 34.58
N ALA A 40 14.24 -0.18 34.83
CA ALA A 40 14.95 -0.89 35.90
C ALA A 40 16.48 -0.86 35.71
N VAL A 41 16.94 -0.97 34.46
CA VAL A 41 18.37 -0.92 34.10
C VAL A 41 18.92 0.52 34.04
N HIS A 42 18.09 1.54 34.27
CA HIS A 42 18.47 2.96 34.16
C HIS A 42 19.08 3.28 32.77
N ALA A 43 18.55 2.65 31.72
CA ALA A 43 19.03 2.89 30.37
C ALA A 43 18.78 4.35 29.95
N PRO A 44 19.70 4.97 29.19
CA PRO A 44 19.53 6.36 28.77
C PRO A 44 18.32 6.50 27.84
N GLY A 45 17.58 7.61 27.98
CA GLY A 45 16.31 7.83 27.28
C GLY A 45 16.39 7.75 25.75
N TRP A 46 17.54 8.11 25.16
CA TRP A 46 17.75 7.97 23.71
C TRP A 46 17.78 6.50 23.26
N LEU A 47 18.28 5.59 24.10
CA LEU A 47 18.36 4.16 23.79
C LEU A 47 16.98 3.50 23.90
N HIS A 48 16.22 3.86 24.94
CA HIS A 48 14.82 3.43 25.08
C HIS A 48 13.97 3.94 23.91
N GLY A 49 14.06 5.23 23.58
CA GLY A 49 13.29 5.81 22.47
C GLY A 49 13.64 5.18 21.12
N ALA A 50 14.93 5.04 20.80
CA ALA A 50 15.38 4.45 19.54
C ALA A 50 14.91 2.99 19.38
N LEU A 51 15.12 2.15 20.41
CA LEU A 51 14.86 0.71 20.31
C LEU A 51 13.40 0.36 20.56
N VAL A 52 12.74 1.01 21.52
CA VAL A 52 11.36 0.68 21.91
C VAL A 52 10.37 1.52 21.11
N LEU A 53 10.44 2.85 21.21
CA LEU A 53 9.47 3.75 20.55
C LEU A 53 9.67 3.84 19.03
N GLY A 54 10.89 3.62 18.54
CA GLY A 54 11.20 3.60 17.11
C GLY A 54 11.12 2.20 16.51
N MET A 55 12.12 1.36 16.81
CA MET A 55 12.29 0.07 16.16
C MET A 55 11.19 -0.95 16.53
N TYR A 56 10.93 -1.16 17.83
CA TYR A 56 9.93 -2.13 18.29
C TYR A 56 8.53 -1.70 17.86
N ARG A 57 8.09 -0.48 18.20
CA ARG A 57 6.76 0.03 17.84
C ARG A 57 6.52 0.03 16.33
N GLY A 58 7.53 0.43 15.54
CA GLY A 58 7.43 0.36 14.08
C GLY A 58 7.29 -1.06 13.55
N LEU A 59 8.05 -2.00 14.09
CA LEU A 59 7.96 -3.40 13.70
C LEU A 59 6.62 -4.02 14.10
N THR A 60 6.17 -3.83 15.34
CA THR A 60 4.91 -4.40 15.83
C THR A 60 3.71 -3.80 15.11
N TRP A 61 3.76 -2.52 14.73
CA TRP A 61 2.73 -1.90 13.89
C TRP A 61 2.61 -2.60 12.54
N VAL A 62 3.72 -2.74 11.81
CA VAL A 62 3.71 -3.42 10.51
C VAL A 62 3.22 -4.86 10.65
N VAL A 63 3.67 -5.58 11.67
CA VAL A 63 3.25 -6.97 11.90
C VAL A 63 1.75 -7.07 12.21
N SER A 64 1.23 -6.20 13.08
CA SER A 64 -0.18 -6.22 13.50
C SER A 64 -1.12 -5.93 12.35
N VAL A 65 -0.82 -4.91 11.54
CA VAL A 65 -1.69 -4.47 10.44
C VAL A 65 -1.57 -5.37 9.21
N MET A 66 -0.37 -5.86 8.88
CA MET A 66 -0.13 -6.59 7.64
C MET A 66 -0.44 -8.09 7.74
N LEU A 67 -0.15 -8.74 8.87
CA LEU A 67 -0.23 -10.20 8.99
C LEU A 67 -1.66 -10.75 8.90
N PRO A 68 -2.67 -10.23 9.63
CA PRO A 68 -4.00 -10.82 9.62
C PRO A 68 -4.72 -10.75 8.27
N PRO A 69 -4.72 -9.62 7.54
CA PRO A 69 -5.33 -9.60 6.22
C PRO A 69 -4.66 -10.56 5.24
N MET A 70 -3.33 -10.70 5.29
CA MET A 70 -2.63 -11.67 4.43
C MET A 70 -2.96 -13.11 4.78
N ALA A 71 -3.07 -13.42 6.08
CA ALA A 71 -3.43 -14.74 6.57
C ALA A 71 -4.85 -15.16 6.15
N ILE A 72 -5.77 -14.21 5.91
CA ILE A 72 -7.11 -14.46 5.39
C ILE A 72 -7.14 -14.46 3.85
N PHE A 73 -6.53 -13.45 3.23
CA PHE A 73 -6.58 -13.22 1.79
C PHE A 73 -5.95 -14.36 0.99
N PHE A 74 -4.74 -14.79 1.34
CA PHE A 74 -4.04 -15.82 0.57
C PHE A 74 -4.71 -17.19 0.56
N PRO A 75 -5.25 -17.73 1.67
CA PRO A 75 -5.96 -18.99 1.62
C PRO A 75 -7.27 -18.87 0.83
N VAL A 76 -8.03 -17.79 0.98
CA VAL A 76 -9.24 -17.57 0.18
C VAL A 76 -8.90 -17.50 -1.31
N PHE A 77 -7.86 -16.75 -1.67
CA PHE A 77 -7.41 -16.65 -3.06
C PHE A 77 -6.90 -17.98 -3.61
N ALA A 78 -6.14 -18.75 -2.81
CA ALA A 78 -5.65 -20.07 -3.19
C ALA A 78 -6.80 -21.08 -3.38
N LEU A 79 -7.89 -20.98 -2.62
CA LEU A 79 -9.09 -21.78 -2.84
C LEU A 79 -9.74 -21.43 -4.18
N LEU A 80 -9.88 -20.14 -4.51
CA LEU A 80 -10.43 -19.67 -5.79
C LEU A 80 -9.55 -20.07 -6.99
N GLU A 81 -8.24 -20.10 -6.79
CA GLU A 81 -7.27 -20.58 -7.78
C GLU A 81 -7.45 -22.07 -8.04
N ASN A 82 -7.46 -22.89 -6.97
CA ASN A 82 -7.60 -24.35 -7.06
C ASN A 82 -8.96 -24.80 -7.57
N PHE A 83 -10.01 -24.00 -7.33
CA PHE A 83 -11.32 -24.24 -7.92
C PHE A 83 -11.31 -24.07 -9.45
N GLY A 84 -10.34 -23.35 -10.01
CA GLY A 84 -10.26 -23.08 -11.45
C GLY A 84 -11.10 -21.87 -11.89
N TYR A 85 -11.56 -21.05 -10.94
CA TYR A 85 -12.28 -19.81 -11.24
C TYR A 85 -11.34 -18.72 -11.78
N LEU A 86 -10.19 -18.55 -11.13
CA LEU A 86 -9.20 -17.53 -11.53
C LEU A 86 -8.71 -17.73 -12.99
N PRO A 87 -8.31 -18.94 -13.44
CA PRO A 87 -8.01 -19.18 -14.86
C PRO A 87 -9.10 -18.73 -15.84
N ARG A 88 -10.38 -18.86 -15.48
CA ARG A 88 -11.51 -18.39 -16.30
C ARG A 88 -11.63 -16.88 -16.32
N VAL A 89 -11.35 -16.22 -15.19
CA VAL A 89 -11.25 -14.75 -15.12
C VAL A 89 -10.16 -14.25 -16.06
N ALA A 90 -8.99 -14.89 -16.04
CA ALA A 90 -7.87 -14.54 -16.92
C ALA A 90 -8.26 -14.69 -18.41
N PHE A 91 -8.98 -15.77 -18.76
CA PHE A 91 -9.50 -15.96 -20.11
C PHE A 91 -10.46 -14.84 -20.55
N ASN A 92 -11.41 -14.46 -19.68
CA ASN A 92 -12.38 -13.41 -20.00
C ASN A 92 -11.69 -12.04 -20.15
N MET A 93 -10.66 -11.78 -19.36
CA MET A 93 -9.90 -10.53 -19.39
C MET A 93 -8.84 -10.49 -20.50
N ASP A 94 -8.53 -11.62 -21.15
CA ASP A 94 -7.45 -11.70 -22.14
C ASP A 94 -7.62 -10.69 -23.28
N ARG A 95 -8.84 -10.49 -23.77
CA ARG A 95 -9.13 -9.50 -24.82
C ARG A 95 -8.72 -8.08 -24.43
N LEU A 96 -8.94 -7.70 -23.16
CA LEU A 96 -8.62 -6.37 -22.65
C LEU A 96 -7.11 -6.20 -22.49
N PHE A 97 -6.43 -7.18 -21.89
CA PHE A 97 -4.99 -7.14 -21.68
C PHE A 97 -4.22 -7.22 -23.01
N LYS A 98 -4.69 -8.03 -23.97
CA LYS A 98 -4.06 -8.16 -25.28
C LYS A 98 -4.08 -6.84 -26.07
N ARG A 99 -5.13 -6.02 -25.93
CA ARG A 99 -5.17 -4.66 -26.52
C ARG A 99 -4.11 -3.74 -25.92
N ALA A 100 -3.80 -3.90 -24.63
CA ALA A 100 -2.72 -3.20 -23.94
C ALA A 100 -1.32 -3.83 -24.18
N GLY A 101 -1.21 -4.87 -25.02
CA GLY A 101 0.05 -5.58 -25.26
C GLY A 101 0.48 -6.50 -24.12
N ALA A 102 -0.43 -6.78 -23.18
CA ALA A 102 -0.24 -7.63 -22.01
C ALA A 102 -0.96 -8.99 -22.15
N HIS A 103 -0.75 -9.89 -21.19
CA HIS A 103 -1.31 -11.24 -21.17
C HIS A 103 -2.51 -11.35 -20.20
N GLY A 104 -3.55 -12.13 -20.52
CA GLY A 104 -4.70 -12.33 -19.61
C GLY A 104 -4.32 -12.80 -18.20
N LYS A 105 -3.28 -13.63 -18.06
CA LYS A 105 -2.70 -14.04 -16.75
C LYS A 105 -2.25 -12.85 -15.88
N GLN A 106 -1.97 -11.66 -16.44
CA GLN A 106 -1.68 -10.44 -15.67
C GLN A 106 -2.87 -10.02 -14.80
N SER A 107 -4.11 -10.32 -15.19
CA SER A 107 -5.28 -10.05 -14.34
C SER A 107 -5.21 -10.84 -13.01
N LEU A 108 -4.57 -12.01 -13.00
CA LEU A 108 -4.38 -12.83 -11.79
C LEU A 108 -3.34 -12.23 -10.86
N THR A 109 -2.24 -11.74 -11.42
CA THR A 109 -1.19 -11.10 -10.62
C THR A 109 -1.71 -9.78 -10.03
N MET A 110 -2.47 -9.01 -10.81
CA MET A 110 -3.16 -7.81 -10.32
C MET A 110 -4.16 -8.13 -9.23
N ALA A 111 -4.96 -9.21 -9.38
CA ALA A 111 -5.88 -9.65 -8.34
C ALA A 111 -5.16 -9.99 -7.02
N MET A 112 -3.97 -10.59 -7.09
CA MET A 112 -3.12 -10.82 -5.91
C MET A 112 -2.54 -9.52 -5.32
N GLY A 113 -2.34 -8.49 -6.15
CA GLY A 113 -1.81 -7.19 -5.75
C GLY A 113 -2.69 -6.48 -4.72
N PHE A 114 -4.02 -6.65 -4.82
CA PHE A 114 -4.96 -6.11 -3.84
C PHE A 114 -4.72 -6.59 -2.41
N GLY A 115 -4.20 -7.81 -2.24
CA GLY A 115 -3.69 -8.27 -0.96
C GLY A 115 -2.32 -7.68 -0.66
N CYS A 116 -1.31 -8.10 -1.43
CA CYS A 116 0.06 -7.62 -1.23
C CYS A 116 0.80 -7.58 -2.57
N ASN A 117 1.30 -6.39 -2.95
CA ASN A 117 2.09 -6.22 -4.16
C ASN A 117 3.35 -7.09 -4.16
N ALA A 118 3.99 -7.28 -3.01
CA ALA A 118 5.17 -8.14 -2.90
C ALA A 118 4.86 -9.61 -3.27
N ALA A 119 3.67 -10.12 -2.91
CA ALA A 119 3.23 -11.46 -3.29
C ALA A 119 2.79 -11.53 -4.76
N ALA A 120 2.17 -10.47 -5.28
CA ALA A 120 1.83 -10.35 -6.70
C ALA A 120 3.06 -10.41 -7.62
N ILE A 121 4.17 -9.79 -7.22
CA ILE A 121 5.43 -9.88 -7.98
C ILE A 121 5.92 -11.34 -8.05
N MET A 122 5.85 -12.10 -6.95
CA MET A 122 6.25 -13.51 -6.95
C MET A 122 5.33 -14.38 -7.82
N SER A 123 4.04 -14.05 -7.91
CA SER A 123 3.09 -14.79 -8.75
C SER A 123 3.21 -14.50 -10.23
N THR A 124 3.95 -13.46 -10.65
CA THR A 124 4.21 -13.19 -12.08
C THR A 124 4.95 -14.33 -12.79
N ARG A 125 5.50 -15.31 -12.06
CA ARG A 125 6.08 -16.56 -12.60
C ARG A 125 5.08 -17.40 -13.40
N ILE A 126 3.77 -17.20 -13.23
CA ILE A 126 2.75 -17.85 -14.07
C ILE A 126 2.79 -17.36 -15.53
N ILE A 127 3.37 -16.18 -15.77
CA ILE A 127 3.54 -15.58 -17.10
C ILE A 127 4.87 -16.06 -17.66
N GLU A 128 4.80 -16.87 -18.72
CA GLU A 128 5.95 -17.54 -19.31
C GLU A 128 6.80 -16.60 -20.15
N SER A 129 6.17 -15.65 -20.85
CA SER A 129 6.91 -14.70 -21.69
C SER A 129 7.67 -13.69 -20.81
N PRO A 130 9.01 -13.55 -20.97
CA PRO A 130 9.79 -12.65 -20.13
C PRO A 130 9.35 -11.18 -20.25
N ARG A 131 8.88 -10.79 -21.45
CA ARG A 131 8.39 -9.44 -21.76
C ARG A 131 7.11 -9.12 -21.00
N GLU A 132 6.08 -9.96 -21.11
CA GLU A 132 4.80 -9.72 -20.43
C GLU A 132 4.94 -9.90 -18.91
N ARG A 133 5.83 -10.80 -18.48
CA ARG A 133 6.21 -10.91 -17.07
C ARG A 133 6.80 -9.61 -16.54
N MET A 134 7.71 -8.97 -17.29
CA MET A 134 8.28 -7.67 -16.89
C MET A 134 7.22 -6.56 -16.87
N MET A 135 6.30 -6.53 -17.85
CA MET A 135 5.18 -5.57 -17.82
C MET A 135 4.33 -5.76 -16.56
N ALA A 136 3.92 -6.99 -16.24
CA ALA A 136 3.15 -7.28 -15.04
C ALA A 136 3.90 -6.91 -13.75
N ILE A 137 5.22 -7.15 -13.69
CA ILE A 137 6.06 -6.75 -12.55
C ILE A 137 6.03 -5.22 -12.34
N LEU A 138 6.14 -4.44 -13.41
CA LEU A 138 6.21 -2.98 -13.33
C LEU A 138 4.84 -2.33 -13.05
N THR A 139 3.75 -2.93 -13.53
CA THR A 139 2.41 -2.32 -13.45
C THR A 139 1.57 -2.81 -12.27
N ASN A 140 1.93 -3.91 -11.59
CA ASN A 140 1.18 -4.40 -10.43
C ASN A 140 1.06 -3.36 -9.30
N ASN A 141 1.99 -2.39 -9.20
CA ASN A 141 1.96 -1.35 -8.18
C ASN A 141 0.67 -0.50 -8.24
N PHE A 142 0.13 -0.23 -9.42
CA PHE A 142 -1.05 0.64 -9.57
C PHE A 142 -2.35 0.03 -9.04
N VAL A 143 -2.30 -1.20 -8.52
CA VAL A 143 -3.37 -1.82 -7.76
C VAL A 143 -3.14 -1.55 -6.27
N PRO A 144 -4.14 -1.01 -5.53
CA PRO A 144 -3.96 -0.72 -4.11
C PRO A 144 -3.85 -2.02 -3.30
N CYS A 145 -2.69 -2.21 -2.65
CA CYS A 145 -2.46 -3.31 -1.71
C CYS A 145 -3.07 -3.01 -0.34
N ASN A 146 -3.06 -3.99 0.57
CA ASN A 146 -3.66 -3.88 1.91
C ASN A 146 -3.32 -2.56 2.62
N GLY A 147 -2.05 -2.19 2.72
CA GLY A 147 -1.63 -0.95 3.38
C GLY A 147 -2.06 0.36 2.74
N ARG A 148 -2.64 0.35 1.53
CA ARG A 148 -3.18 1.56 0.90
C ARG A 148 -4.68 1.75 1.21
N TRP A 149 -5.39 0.68 1.56
CA TRP A 149 -6.82 0.75 1.85
C TRP A 149 -7.18 1.66 3.02
N PRO A 150 -6.47 1.63 4.18
CA PRO A 150 -6.79 2.52 5.30
C PRO A 150 -6.77 4.00 4.90
N THR A 151 -5.71 4.45 4.21
CA THR A 151 -5.62 5.83 3.73
C THR A 151 -6.74 6.17 2.74
N LEU A 152 -7.02 5.29 1.78
CA LEU A 152 -8.08 5.55 0.78
C LEU A 152 -9.48 5.62 1.41
N ILE A 153 -9.79 4.69 2.31
CA ILE A 153 -11.08 4.64 3.02
C ILE A 153 -11.22 5.87 3.92
N LEU A 154 -10.18 6.22 4.67
CA LEU A 154 -10.18 7.36 5.58
C LEU A 154 -10.37 8.69 4.84
N MET A 155 -9.64 8.92 3.76
CA MET A 155 -9.76 10.16 2.98
C MET A 155 -11.13 10.28 2.32
N ALA A 156 -11.65 9.17 1.78
CA ALA A 156 -12.99 9.14 1.21
C ALA A 156 -14.07 9.40 2.26
N SER A 157 -13.96 8.82 3.46
CA SER A 157 -14.96 8.99 4.52
C SER A 157 -14.95 10.41 5.11
N LEU A 158 -13.77 11.00 5.31
CA LEU A 158 -13.62 12.30 5.97
C LEU A 158 -13.93 13.49 5.05
N PHE A 159 -13.54 13.43 3.78
CA PHE A 159 -13.60 14.57 2.86
C PHE A 159 -14.60 14.39 1.72
N MET A 160 -14.73 13.20 1.13
CA MET A 160 -15.70 13.00 0.03
C MET A 160 -17.12 12.77 0.55
N ALA A 161 -17.26 12.01 1.63
CA ALA A 161 -18.55 11.70 2.24
C ALA A 161 -18.96 12.71 3.33
N ALA A 162 -18.21 13.80 3.52
CA ALA A 162 -18.37 14.77 4.60
C ALA A 162 -19.79 15.37 4.73
N GLY A 163 -20.50 15.55 3.61
CA GLY A 163 -21.83 16.15 3.57
C GLY A 163 -23.00 15.16 3.62
N TYR A 164 -22.72 13.85 3.70
CA TYR A 164 -23.74 12.80 3.68
C TYR A 164 -23.84 12.13 5.06
N THR A 165 -25.06 11.81 5.48
CA THR A 165 -25.32 11.12 6.76
C THR A 165 -25.95 9.75 6.52
N GLY A 166 -25.73 8.82 7.47
CA GLY A 166 -26.34 7.48 7.45
C GLY A 166 -25.87 6.62 6.27
N GLY A 167 -26.78 5.83 5.69
CA GLY A 167 -26.46 4.88 4.61
C GLY A 167 -25.95 5.52 3.31
N MET A 168 -26.19 6.82 3.09
CA MET A 168 -25.62 7.54 1.95
C MET A 168 -24.12 7.78 2.12
N GLN A 169 -23.64 7.96 3.36
CA GLN A 169 -22.22 8.16 3.64
C GLN A 169 -21.40 6.93 3.26
N THR A 170 -21.89 5.73 3.57
CA THR A 170 -21.22 4.47 3.23
C THR A 170 -21.19 4.24 1.72
N LEU A 171 -22.29 4.56 1.03
CA LEU A 171 -22.37 4.48 -0.44
C LEU A 171 -21.40 5.45 -1.12
N VAL A 172 -21.33 6.71 -0.69
CA VAL A 172 -20.43 7.72 -1.27
C VAL A 172 -18.97 7.36 -0.99
N THR A 173 -18.65 6.91 0.22
CA THR A 173 -17.30 6.44 0.56
C THR A 173 -16.90 5.26 -0.32
N ALA A 174 -17.77 4.26 -0.46
CA ALA A 174 -17.53 3.11 -1.31
C ALA A 174 -17.35 3.51 -2.79
N ALA A 175 -18.19 4.41 -3.29
CA ALA A 175 -18.10 4.92 -4.67
C ALA A 175 -16.77 5.65 -4.90
N GLY A 176 -16.33 6.50 -3.96
CA GLY A 176 -15.04 7.19 -4.03
C GLY A 176 -13.86 6.22 -4.11
N VAL A 177 -13.83 5.22 -3.23
CA VAL A 177 -12.75 4.21 -3.21
C VAL A 177 -12.78 3.34 -4.47
N ILE A 178 -13.97 2.90 -4.93
CA ILE A 178 -14.11 2.14 -6.18
C ILE A 178 -13.64 2.98 -7.37
N GLY A 179 -13.95 4.29 -7.40
CA GLY A 179 -13.48 5.20 -8.43
C GLY A 179 -11.95 5.24 -8.51
N VAL A 180 -11.27 5.34 -7.37
CA VAL A 180 -9.80 5.31 -7.30
C VAL A 180 -9.24 3.95 -7.74
N VAL A 181 -9.86 2.83 -7.35
CA VAL A 181 -9.45 1.49 -7.80
C VAL A 181 -9.59 1.35 -9.32
N LEU A 182 -10.71 1.78 -9.89
CA LEU A 182 -10.94 1.75 -11.34
C LEU A 182 -9.94 2.63 -12.07
N PHE A 183 -9.64 3.81 -11.54
CA PHE A 183 -8.59 4.68 -12.06
C PHE A 183 -7.22 3.97 -12.07
N GLY A 184 -6.86 3.27 -11.00
CA GLY A 184 -5.63 2.46 -10.95
C GLY A 184 -5.58 1.34 -12.00
N ILE A 185 -6.71 0.67 -12.26
CA ILE A 185 -6.81 -0.34 -13.32
C ILE A 185 -6.61 0.30 -14.71
N VAL A 186 -7.22 1.46 -14.96
CA VAL A 186 -7.03 2.20 -16.23
C VAL A 186 -5.57 2.61 -16.39
N VAL A 187 -4.94 3.17 -15.35
CA VAL A 187 -3.52 3.52 -15.37
C VAL A 187 -2.65 2.29 -15.63
N THR A 188 -2.96 1.15 -15.00
CA THR A 188 -2.25 -0.12 -15.24
C THR A 188 -2.29 -0.50 -16.72
N LEU A 189 -3.46 -0.46 -17.35
CA LEU A 189 -3.62 -0.81 -18.76
C LEU A 189 -2.92 0.20 -19.68
N THR A 190 -3.02 1.49 -19.40
CA THR A 190 -2.35 2.54 -20.18
C THR A 190 -0.83 2.43 -20.08
N VAL A 191 -0.28 2.23 -18.88
CA VAL A 191 1.17 2.05 -18.68
C VAL A 191 1.65 0.74 -19.33
N SER A 192 0.88 -0.35 -19.23
CA SER A 192 1.20 -1.60 -19.94
C SER A 192 1.28 -1.36 -21.45
N TRP A 193 0.33 -0.63 -22.01
CA TRP A 193 0.31 -0.26 -23.43
C TRP A 193 1.53 0.57 -23.83
N VAL A 194 1.84 1.63 -23.08
CA VAL A 194 3.02 2.49 -23.33
C VAL A 194 4.32 1.67 -23.26
N LEU A 195 4.49 0.83 -22.23
CA LEU A 195 5.67 0.00 -22.06
C LEU A 195 5.80 -1.03 -23.20
N SER A 196 4.69 -1.61 -23.65
CA SER A 196 4.68 -2.57 -24.76
C SER A 196 5.16 -1.96 -26.08
N LYS A 197 4.94 -0.65 -26.30
CA LYS A 197 5.35 0.08 -27.50
C LYS A 197 6.75 0.68 -27.41
N THR A 198 7.21 1.00 -26.21
CA THR A 198 8.46 1.75 -25.99
C THR A 198 9.62 0.85 -25.57
N ALA A 199 9.67 0.48 -24.29
CA ALA A 199 10.81 -0.19 -23.65
C ALA A 199 10.82 -1.70 -23.83
N LEU A 200 9.66 -2.32 -24.00
CA LEU A 200 9.49 -3.76 -24.10
C LEU A 200 8.95 -4.10 -25.50
N LYS A 201 9.75 -3.92 -26.54
CA LYS A 201 9.40 -4.31 -27.93
C LYS A 201 9.67 -5.81 -28.12
N GLY A 202 8.77 -6.53 -28.77
CA GLY A 202 8.93 -7.97 -29.05
C GLY A 202 7.70 -8.59 -29.70
N VAL A 203 7.85 -9.82 -30.21
CA VAL A 203 6.74 -10.59 -30.81
C VAL A 203 5.80 -11.04 -29.67
N PRO A 204 4.48 -10.78 -29.74
CA PRO A 204 3.54 -11.34 -28.80
C PRO A 204 3.55 -12.87 -28.94
N THR A 205 3.83 -13.58 -27.84
CA THR A 205 3.81 -15.04 -27.82
C THR A 205 2.37 -15.52 -28.00
N HIS A 206 2.11 -16.27 -29.07
CA HIS A 206 0.85 -16.98 -29.24
C HIS A 206 0.77 -18.09 -28.21
N TYR A 207 0.02 -17.86 -27.15
CA TYR A 207 -0.24 -18.87 -26.13
C TYR A 207 -1.70 -19.28 -26.16
N THR A 208 -1.95 -20.58 -26.25
CA THR A 208 -3.27 -21.17 -26.07
C THR A 208 -3.53 -21.28 -24.57
N LEU A 209 -4.41 -20.44 -24.04
CA LEU A 209 -4.82 -20.55 -22.64
C LEU A 209 -5.68 -21.82 -22.49
N GLU A 210 -5.06 -22.93 -22.10
CA GLU A 210 -5.80 -24.16 -21.78
C GLU A 210 -6.71 -23.91 -20.58
N LEU A 211 -8.01 -24.17 -20.75
CA LEU A 211 -8.99 -23.98 -19.68
C LEU A 211 -8.93 -25.20 -18.73
N PRO A 212 -8.49 -25.05 -17.47
CA PRO A 212 -8.44 -26.20 -16.56
C PRO A 212 -9.87 -26.64 -16.14
N PRO A 213 -10.11 -27.94 -15.95
CA PRO A 213 -11.38 -28.45 -15.44
C PRO A 213 -11.60 -28.02 -13.98
N TYR A 214 -12.85 -27.82 -13.56
CA TYR A 214 -13.18 -27.55 -12.15
C TYR A 214 -12.72 -28.72 -11.27
N ARG A 215 -11.90 -28.44 -10.26
CA ARG A 215 -11.43 -29.44 -9.30
C ARG A 215 -11.91 -29.05 -7.89
N LYS A 216 -12.31 -30.04 -7.08
CA LYS A 216 -12.63 -29.80 -5.66
C LYS A 216 -11.33 -29.48 -4.92
N PRO A 217 -11.21 -28.30 -4.27
CA PRO A 217 -9.97 -27.91 -3.59
C PRO A 217 -9.76 -28.78 -2.33
N LYS A 218 -8.51 -29.18 -2.06
CA LYS A 218 -8.13 -29.83 -0.81
C LYS A 218 -8.02 -28.77 0.29
N VAL A 219 -9.18 -28.36 0.84
CA VAL A 219 -9.34 -27.22 1.75
C VAL A 219 -8.27 -27.16 2.85
N TRP A 220 -8.05 -28.27 3.56
CA TRP A 220 -7.11 -28.31 4.70
C TRP A 220 -5.65 -28.12 4.30
N ASN A 221 -5.21 -28.82 3.25
CA ASN A 221 -3.82 -28.75 2.77
C ASN A 221 -3.52 -27.39 2.09
N THR A 222 -4.50 -26.83 1.38
CA THR A 222 -4.38 -25.53 0.72
C THR A 222 -4.34 -24.40 1.74
N ILE A 223 -5.22 -24.40 2.75
CA ILE A 223 -5.26 -23.33 3.75
C ILE A 223 -4.00 -23.37 4.63
N LEU A 224 -3.65 -24.52 5.19
CA LEU A 224 -2.56 -24.59 6.17
C LEU A 224 -1.17 -24.43 5.53
N ARG A 225 -0.87 -25.14 4.43
CA ARG A 225 0.49 -25.09 3.83
C ARG A 225 0.70 -23.88 2.93
N ALA A 226 -0.28 -23.51 2.10
CA ALA A 226 -0.08 -22.44 1.12
C ALA A 226 -0.20 -21.03 1.72
N SER A 227 -0.97 -20.84 2.80
CA SER A 227 -1.10 -19.55 3.50
C SER A 227 0.10 -19.25 4.38
N LEU A 228 0.53 -20.21 5.20
CA LEU A 228 1.58 -19.98 6.20
C LEU A 228 2.93 -19.69 5.55
N ASP A 229 3.35 -20.49 4.56
CA ASP A 229 4.67 -20.31 3.94
C ASP A 229 4.80 -18.96 3.21
N LYS A 230 3.76 -18.55 2.47
CA LYS A 230 3.75 -17.26 1.75
C LYS A 230 3.65 -16.07 2.70
N SER A 231 2.83 -16.18 3.74
CA SER A 231 2.66 -15.10 4.73
C SER A 231 3.92 -14.93 5.57
N LEU A 232 4.50 -16.01 6.11
CA LEU A 232 5.72 -15.97 6.92
C LEU A 232 6.92 -15.42 6.13
N PHE A 233 7.10 -15.86 4.89
CA PHE A 233 8.21 -15.40 4.07
C PHE A 233 8.11 -13.91 3.73
N THR A 234 6.90 -13.43 3.47
CA THR A 234 6.66 -12.01 3.17
C THR A 234 6.79 -11.18 4.44
N LEU A 235 6.29 -11.67 5.58
CA LEU A 235 6.42 -11.03 6.89
C LEU A 235 7.89 -10.88 7.30
N LYS A 236 8.71 -11.94 7.14
CA LYS A 236 10.14 -11.87 7.44
C LYS A 236 10.84 -10.77 6.65
N ARG A 237 10.47 -10.59 5.37
CA ARG A 237 11.03 -9.52 4.53
C ARG A 237 10.54 -8.14 4.97
N ALA A 238 9.27 -8.01 5.34
CA ALA A 238 8.73 -6.77 5.87
C ALA A 238 9.43 -6.37 7.18
N MET A 239 9.64 -7.30 8.12
CA MET A 239 10.33 -7.01 9.39
C MET A 239 11.77 -6.51 9.20
N ILE A 240 12.54 -7.10 8.28
CA ILE A 240 13.93 -6.69 8.00
C ILE A 240 14.01 -5.25 7.49
N ILE A 241 12.98 -4.78 6.78
CA ILE A 241 12.96 -3.43 6.21
C ILE A 241 12.28 -2.44 7.18
N ALA A 242 11.25 -2.87 7.91
CA ALA A 242 10.48 -2.02 8.83
C ALA A 242 11.23 -1.66 10.11
N ALA A 243 12.02 -2.57 10.69
CA ALA A 243 12.77 -2.31 11.93
C ALA A 243 13.75 -1.11 11.79
N PRO A 244 14.67 -1.08 10.80
CA PRO A 244 15.57 0.07 10.64
C PRO A 244 14.81 1.33 10.23
N ALA A 245 13.68 1.21 9.54
CA ALA A 245 12.84 2.34 9.19
C ALA A 245 12.23 3.03 10.41
N GLY A 246 11.65 2.25 11.33
CA GLY A 246 11.09 2.78 12.56
C GLY A 246 12.14 3.50 13.40
N LEU A 247 13.36 2.96 13.44
CA LEU A 247 14.51 3.62 14.07
C LEU A 247 14.84 4.96 13.40
N VAL A 248 14.95 5.01 12.07
CA VAL A 248 15.24 6.24 11.32
C VAL A 248 14.13 7.28 11.51
N THR A 249 12.87 6.87 11.44
CA THR A 249 11.71 7.74 11.70
C THR A 249 11.78 8.35 13.09
N TRP A 250 12.07 7.55 14.12
CA TRP A 250 12.21 8.04 15.48
C TRP A 250 13.38 9.04 15.63
N ILE A 251 14.54 8.73 15.03
CA ILE A 251 15.71 9.62 15.05
C ILE A 251 15.35 10.97 14.43
N LEU A 252 14.70 10.98 13.27
CA LEU A 252 14.33 12.21 12.58
C LEU A 252 13.29 13.03 13.37
N ALA A 253 12.35 12.35 14.05
CA ALA A 253 11.30 13.00 14.82
C ALA A 253 11.79 13.56 16.16
N ASN A 254 12.78 12.94 16.82
CA ASN A 254 13.20 13.31 18.18
C ASN A 254 14.50 14.11 18.24
N ILE A 255 15.38 14.02 17.24
CA ILE A 255 16.57 14.88 17.20
C ILE A 255 16.12 16.29 16.86
N GLN A 256 16.41 17.22 17.77
CA GLN A 256 16.14 18.64 17.60
C GLN A 256 17.38 19.37 17.09
N MET A 257 17.19 20.22 16.09
CA MET A 257 18.19 21.19 15.62
C MET A 257 17.65 22.59 15.93
N GLY A 258 18.04 23.15 17.07
CA GLY A 258 17.45 24.40 17.57
C GLY A 258 16.05 24.16 18.14
N HIS A 259 15.04 24.84 17.61
CA HIS A 259 13.64 24.72 18.06
C HIS A 259 12.80 23.71 17.28
N LEU A 260 13.29 23.24 16.14
CA LEU A 260 12.57 22.33 15.25
C LEU A 260 13.24 20.95 15.23
N SER A 261 12.45 19.91 15.02
CA SER A 261 12.97 18.58 14.76
C SER A 261 13.69 18.50 13.40
N VAL A 262 14.55 17.50 13.20
CA VAL A 262 15.14 17.23 11.88
C VAL A 262 14.04 16.92 10.86
N LEU A 263 12.98 16.21 11.28
CA LEU A 263 11.81 15.94 10.47
C LEU A 263 11.16 17.23 9.96
N GLU A 264 10.91 18.20 10.84
CA GLU A 264 10.29 19.49 10.47
C GLU A 264 11.18 20.31 9.52
N HIS A 265 12.50 20.26 9.67
CA HIS A 265 13.42 20.90 8.72
C HIS A 265 13.29 20.30 7.31
N VAL A 266 13.22 18.97 7.21
CA VAL A 266 13.06 18.30 5.92
C VAL A 266 11.66 18.56 5.35
N VAL A 267 10.63 18.59 6.20
CA VAL A 267 9.27 18.97 5.82
C VAL A 267 9.25 20.38 5.22
N ALA A 268 9.87 21.37 5.88
CA ALA A 268 9.93 22.74 5.38
C ALA A 268 10.67 22.83 4.03
N PHE A 269 11.69 22.01 3.81
CA PHE A 269 12.38 21.91 2.52
C PHE A 269 11.50 21.31 1.42
N LEU A 270 10.71 20.28 1.75
CA LEU A 270 9.82 19.59 0.81
C LEU A 270 8.50 20.35 0.54
N ASP A 271 8.09 21.22 1.46
CA ASP A 271 6.77 21.87 1.45
C ASP A 271 6.48 22.68 0.17
N PRO A 272 7.40 23.49 -0.39
CA PRO A 272 7.13 24.22 -1.63
C PRO A 272 6.80 23.29 -2.81
N PHE A 273 7.53 22.17 -2.89
CA PHE A 273 7.29 21.15 -3.92
C PHE A 273 5.99 20.40 -3.65
N ALA A 274 5.73 20.00 -2.40
CA ALA A 274 4.52 19.30 -2.03
C ALA A 274 3.25 20.13 -2.29
N ARG A 275 3.27 21.42 -1.95
CA ARG A 275 2.18 22.36 -2.27
C ARG A 275 1.94 22.50 -3.75
N ALA A 276 2.98 22.41 -4.60
CA ALA A 276 2.80 22.42 -6.05
C ALA A 276 1.99 21.20 -6.54
N LEU A 277 2.10 20.05 -5.85
CA LEU A 277 1.32 18.83 -6.09
C LEU A 277 -0.07 18.85 -5.44
N GLY A 278 -0.42 19.93 -4.74
CA GLY A 278 -1.64 20.00 -3.93
C GLY A 278 -1.61 19.05 -2.73
N LEU A 279 -0.41 18.75 -2.22
CA LEU A 279 -0.14 18.07 -0.94
C LEU A 279 0.52 19.09 0.01
N ASP A 280 1.00 18.62 1.16
CA ASP A 280 1.85 19.39 2.06
C ASP A 280 3.17 18.66 2.34
N GLY A 281 4.14 19.37 2.93
CA GLY A 281 5.45 18.80 3.24
C GLY A 281 5.38 17.56 4.16
N PHE A 282 4.42 17.53 5.08
CA PHE A 282 4.21 16.39 6.00
C PHE A 282 3.73 15.14 5.27
N ILE A 283 2.76 15.24 4.36
CA ILE A 283 2.28 14.13 3.52
C ILE A 283 3.44 13.57 2.72
N LEU A 284 4.22 14.42 2.05
CA LEU A 284 5.33 13.95 1.22
C LEU A 284 6.42 13.27 2.06
N MET A 285 6.76 13.84 3.21
CA MET A 285 7.70 13.24 4.16
C MET A 285 7.19 11.89 4.71
N ALA A 286 5.90 11.80 5.02
CA ALA A 286 5.27 10.57 5.49
C ALA A 286 5.34 9.46 4.44
N PHE A 287 5.14 9.76 3.16
CA PHE A 287 5.34 8.78 2.08
C PHE A 287 6.80 8.36 1.94
N ILE A 288 7.76 9.29 2.06
CA ILE A 288 9.20 8.98 1.99
C ILE A 288 9.61 8.04 3.12
N LEU A 289 9.24 8.36 4.36
CA LEU A 289 9.52 7.52 5.53
C LEU A 289 8.70 6.22 5.53
N GLY A 290 7.53 6.23 4.90
CA GLY A 290 6.69 5.06 4.68
C GLY A 290 7.13 4.14 3.53
N LEU A 291 8.24 4.43 2.83
CA LEU A 291 8.77 3.53 1.80
C LEU A 291 8.88 2.07 2.25
N PRO A 292 9.30 1.74 3.48
CA PRO A 292 9.38 0.38 4.00
C PRO A 292 8.05 -0.38 4.02
N ALA A 293 6.97 0.30 4.41
CA ALA A 293 5.63 -0.25 4.55
C ALA A 293 4.59 0.85 4.33
N ASN A 294 3.61 0.64 3.46
CA ASN A 294 2.62 1.69 3.16
C ASN A 294 1.63 1.87 4.31
N GLU A 295 1.50 0.87 5.17
CA GLU A 295 0.65 0.83 6.36
C GLU A 295 1.05 1.90 7.41
N ILE A 296 2.31 2.33 7.44
CA ILE A 296 2.82 3.29 8.43
C ILE A 296 2.76 4.74 7.95
N VAL A 297 2.36 5.00 6.70
CA VAL A 297 2.28 6.37 6.15
C VAL A 297 1.35 7.26 6.98
N LEU A 298 0.16 6.77 7.31
CA LEU A 298 -0.82 7.54 8.09
C LEU A 298 -0.36 7.79 9.55
N PRO A 299 0.14 6.80 10.30
CA PRO A 299 0.72 7.02 11.62
C PRO A 299 1.90 8.02 11.63
N ILE A 300 2.77 7.98 10.60
CA ILE A 300 3.89 8.92 10.47
C ILE A 300 3.36 10.34 10.19
N LEU A 301 2.34 10.47 9.35
CA LEU A 301 1.69 11.74 9.05
C LEU A 301 1.09 12.37 10.32
N ILE A 302 0.34 11.59 11.10
CA ILE A 302 -0.24 12.03 12.37
C ILE A 302 0.85 12.41 13.38
N MET A 303 1.89 11.58 13.51
CA MET A 303 3.06 11.88 14.35
C MET A 303 3.70 13.22 13.96
N GLY A 304 3.82 13.49 12.66
CA GLY A 304 4.36 14.75 12.14
C GLY A 304 3.49 15.96 12.49
N TYR A 305 2.17 15.87 12.32
CA TYR A 305 1.24 16.95 12.65
C TYR A 305 1.17 17.27 14.14
N LEU A 306 1.21 16.23 14.98
CA LEU A 306 1.10 16.38 16.43
C LEU A 306 2.46 16.58 17.13
N SER A 307 3.57 16.50 16.38
CA SER A 307 4.96 16.54 16.90
C SER A 307 5.19 15.64 18.12
N THR A 308 4.59 14.44 18.13
CA THR A 308 4.61 13.52 19.28
C THR A 308 5.90 12.73 19.45
N GLY A 309 6.78 12.73 18.44
CA GLY A 309 8.06 12.00 18.45
C GLY A 309 7.93 10.47 18.25
N ALA A 310 6.74 9.90 18.24
CA ALA A 310 6.53 8.47 17.98
C ALA A 310 5.26 8.22 17.19
N MET A 311 5.23 7.11 16.43
CA MET A 311 4.04 6.69 15.70
C MET A 311 2.87 6.48 16.66
N THR A 312 1.72 7.03 16.29
CA THR A 312 0.49 7.06 17.09
C THR A 312 -0.72 6.84 16.18
N GLU A 313 -1.78 6.27 16.75
CA GLU A 313 -3.12 6.23 16.15
C GLU A 313 -4.02 7.25 16.84
N VAL A 314 -4.93 7.83 16.08
CA VAL A 314 -6.05 8.60 16.63
C VAL A 314 -7.31 7.79 16.38
N GLU A 315 -7.93 7.31 17.46
CA GLU A 315 -9.12 6.44 17.38
C GLU A 315 -10.40 7.21 17.00
N ASP A 316 -10.48 8.48 17.38
CA ASP A 316 -11.65 9.32 17.10
C ASP A 316 -11.57 10.00 15.72
N LEU A 317 -12.52 9.64 14.85
CA LEU A 317 -12.61 10.14 13.49
C LEU A 317 -12.89 11.65 13.44
N HIS A 318 -13.61 12.20 14.43
CA HIS A 318 -13.89 13.64 14.48
C HIS A 318 -12.62 14.43 14.80
N SER A 319 -11.90 14.03 15.85
CA SER A 319 -10.61 14.60 16.22
C SER A 319 -9.60 14.52 15.07
N LEU A 320 -9.56 13.38 14.37
CA LEU A 320 -8.69 13.19 13.21
C LEU A 320 -9.03 14.14 12.05
N LYS A 321 -10.33 14.39 11.80
CA LYS A 321 -10.75 15.37 10.79
C LYS A 321 -10.33 16.79 11.16
N GLN A 322 -10.46 17.18 12.43
CA GLN A 322 -10.07 18.50 12.89
C GLN A 322 -8.58 18.73 12.71
N ILE A 323 -7.74 17.75 13.08
CA ILE A 323 -6.28 17.82 12.84
C ILE A 323 -5.98 18.14 11.37
N PHE A 324 -6.61 17.43 10.43
CA PHE A 324 -6.37 17.71 9.01
C PHE A 324 -6.85 19.11 8.58
N ILE A 325 -8.02 19.55 9.05
CA ILE A 325 -8.53 20.89 8.74
C ILE A 325 -7.62 21.99 9.31
N ASP A 326 -7.13 21.82 10.53
CA ASP A 326 -6.21 22.76 11.20
C ASP A 326 -4.88 22.90 10.44
N HIS A 327 -4.44 21.83 9.77
CA HIS A 327 -3.28 21.84 8.88
C HIS A 327 -3.62 22.25 7.42
N GLY A 328 -4.81 22.82 7.18
CA GLY A 328 -5.18 23.40 5.88
C GLY A 328 -5.59 22.37 4.83
N TRP A 329 -6.03 21.17 5.24
CA TRP A 329 -6.50 20.17 4.30
C TRP A 329 -7.80 20.61 3.63
N THR A 330 -7.78 20.54 2.31
CA THR A 330 -8.96 20.74 1.47
C THR A 330 -9.40 19.40 0.87
N TRP A 331 -10.57 19.39 0.22
CA TRP A 331 -11.01 18.25 -0.58
C TRP A 331 -9.96 17.88 -1.66
N LEU A 332 -9.24 18.88 -2.20
CA LEU A 332 -8.17 18.69 -3.18
C LEU A 332 -6.96 18.00 -2.56
N THR A 333 -6.56 18.39 -1.35
CA THR A 333 -5.48 17.74 -0.60
C THR A 333 -5.82 16.28 -0.34
N ALA A 334 -7.05 16.00 0.10
CA ALA A 334 -7.51 14.63 0.34
C ALA A 334 -7.51 13.80 -0.95
N LEU A 335 -8.04 14.34 -2.06
CA LEU A 335 -8.04 13.67 -3.36
C LEU A 335 -6.61 13.40 -3.86
N ASN A 336 -5.72 14.38 -3.79
CA ASN A 336 -4.33 14.21 -4.20
C ASN A 336 -3.59 13.21 -3.31
N THR A 337 -3.87 13.17 -2.00
CA THR A 337 -3.34 12.14 -1.10
C THR A 337 -3.82 10.75 -1.51
N MET A 338 -5.09 10.60 -1.91
CA MET A 338 -5.60 9.32 -2.43
C MET A 338 -4.93 8.92 -3.74
N LEU A 339 -4.80 9.85 -4.68
CA LEU A 339 -4.16 9.61 -5.99
C LEU A 339 -2.67 9.30 -5.83
N PHE A 340 -1.96 10.04 -4.97
CA PHE A 340 -0.56 9.77 -4.64
C PHE A 340 -0.41 8.43 -3.95
N SER A 341 -1.27 8.11 -2.96
CA SER A 341 -1.30 6.80 -2.29
C SER A 341 -1.51 5.67 -3.29
N LEU A 342 -2.35 5.84 -4.31
CA LEU A 342 -2.56 4.83 -5.35
C LEU A 342 -1.36 4.68 -6.30
N LEU A 343 -0.76 5.78 -6.72
CA LEU A 343 0.19 5.79 -7.84
C LEU A 343 1.68 5.77 -7.43
N HIS A 344 2.01 6.06 -6.17
CA HIS A 344 3.42 6.20 -5.75
C HIS A 344 4.22 4.88 -5.84
N PHE A 345 5.51 4.98 -5.57
CA PHE A 345 6.46 3.87 -5.54
C PHE A 345 5.97 2.67 -4.70
N PRO A 346 6.43 1.45 -5.03
CA PRO A 346 6.03 0.29 -4.29
C PRO A 346 6.84 0.21 -2.98
N CYS A 347 6.28 -0.44 -1.95
CA CYS A 347 6.97 -0.57 -0.67
C CYS A 347 8.31 -1.33 -0.80
N GLY A 348 9.21 -1.14 0.16
CA GLY A 348 10.55 -1.72 0.17
C GLY A 348 10.54 -3.24 0.01
N THR A 349 9.56 -3.92 0.62
CA THR A 349 9.37 -5.38 0.48
C THR A 349 9.07 -5.76 -0.97
N THR A 350 8.28 -4.97 -1.67
CA THR A 350 7.98 -5.17 -3.09
C THR A 350 9.22 -4.91 -3.95
N LEU A 351 9.95 -3.81 -3.73
CA LEU A 351 11.19 -3.50 -4.45
C LEU A 351 12.24 -4.61 -4.29
N LEU A 352 12.40 -5.15 -3.08
CA LEU A 352 13.28 -6.29 -2.80
C LEU A 352 12.85 -7.53 -3.59
N ASN A 353 11.54 -7.80 -3.69
CA ASN A 353 11.02 -8.91 -4.47
C ASN A 353 11.25 -8.71 -5.97
N ILE A 354 11.05 -7.50 -6.48
CA ILE A 354 11.35 -7.14 -7.88
C ILE A 354 12.82 -7.39 -8.18
N TYR A 355 13.73 -6.96 -7.31
CA TYR A 355 15.15 -7.24 -7.46
C TYR A 355 15.46 -8.73 -7.46
N LYS A 356 14.81 -9.52 -6.59
CA LYS A 356 15.02 -10.97 -6.52
C LYS A 356 14.49 -11.71 -7.76
N GLU A 357 13.36 -11.29 -8.32
CA GLU A 357 12.78 -11.89 -9.54
C GLU A 357 13.50 -11.47 -10.82
N THR A 358 13.95 -10.21 -10.91
CA THR A 358 14.57 -9.66 -12.13
C THR A 358 16.09 -9.73 -12.13
N LYS A 359 16.72 -9.84 -10.95
CA LYS A 359 18.18 -9.77 -10.72
C LYS A 359 18.85 -8.52 -11.31
N SER A 360 18.08 -7.45 -11.55
CA SER A 360 18.54 -6.26 -12.24
C SER A 360 18.18 -4.99 -11.49
N ARG A 361 19.21 -4.22 -11.10
CA ARG A 361 19.03 -2.92 -10.44
C ARG A 361 18.30 -1.92 -11.35
N LYS A 362 18.50 -2.01 -12.68
CA LYS A 362 17.82 -1.16 -13.66
C LYS A 362 16.31 -1.32 -13.58
N TRP A 363 15.81 -2.56 -13.57
CA TRP A 363 14.37 -2.84 -13.50
C TRP A 363 13.78 -2.48 -12.14
N THR A 364 14.51 -2.70 -11.04
CA THR A 364 14.08 -2.26 -9.71
C THR A 364 13.97 -0.73 -9.63
N PHE A 365 14.93 0.00 -10.18
CA PHE A 365 14.87 1.46 -10.22
C PHE A 365 13.72 1.95 -11.10
N LEU A 366 13.49 1.35 -12.27
CA LEU A 366 12.33 1.69 -13.12
C LEU A 366 10.99 1.40 -12.42
N ALA A 367 10.90 0.33 -11.64
CA ALA A 367 9.71 0.01 -10.85
C ALA A 367 9.43 1.05 -9.74
N PHE A 368 10.46 1.75 -9.27
CA PHE A 368 10.32 2.89 -8.37
C PHE A 368 10.00 4.19 -9.13
N ALA A 369 10.75 4.47 -10.19
CA ALA A 369 10.70 5.75 -10.90
C ALA A 369 9.41 5.93 -11.71
N ILE A 370 8.91 4.89 -12.40
CA ILE A 370 7.70 4.99 -13.24
C ILE A 370 6.46 5.35 -12.40
N PRO A 371 6.15 4.65 -11.29
CA PRO A 371 5.00 5.02 -10.46
C PRO A 371 5.19 6.38 -9.80
N THR A 372 6.40 6.69 -9.32
CA THR A 372 6.70 8.00 -8.68
C THR A 372 6.49 9.16 -9.64
N SER A 373 6.98 9.07 -10.88
CA SER A 373 6.81 10.14 -11.87
C SER A 373 5.35 10.30 -12.28
N LEU A 374 4.60 9.20 -12.40
CA LEU A 374 3.16 9.24 -12.65
C LEU A 374 2.38 9.84 -11.48
N ALA A 375 2.72 9.49 -10.25
CA ALA A 375 2.09 10.05 -9.06
C ALA A 375 2.28 11.57 -9.01
N ILE A 376 3.52 12.04 -9.17
CA ILE A 376 3.87 13.47 -9.22
C ILE A 376 3.15 14.15 -10.39
N GLY A 377 3.17 13.57 -11.58
CA GLY A 377 2.54 14.15 -12.76
C GLY A 377 1.02 14.28 -12.62
N VAL A 378 0.35 13.23 -12.13
CA VAL A 378 -1.10 13.22 -11.95
C VAL A 378 -1.53 14.20 -10.86
N THR A 379 -0.90 14.19 -9.68
CA THR A 379 -1.27 15.12 -8.60
C THR A 379 -0.97 16.57 -8.95
N PHE A 380 0.15 16.83 -9.64
CA PHE A 380 0.45 18.16 -10.16
C PHE A 380 -0.63 18.64 -11.12
N ILE A 381 -1.00 17.84 -12.14
CA ILE A 381 -2.03 18.22 -13.12
C ILE A 381 -3.36 18.47 -12.42
N VAL A 382 -3.77 17.60 -11.50
CA VAL A 382 -5.03 17.77 -10.75
C VAL A 382 -5.00 19.03 -9.90
N ALA A 383 -3.90 19.29 -9.19
CA ALA A 383 -3.75 20.49 -8.36
C ALA A 383 -3.80 21.79 -9.18
N GLN A 384 -3.07 21.85 -10.29
CA GLN A 384 -3.04 23.04 -11.14
C GLN A 384 -4.37 23.24 -11.86
N ALA A 385 -5.03 22.17 -12.32
CA ALA A 385 -6.36 22.26 -12.93
C ALA A 385 -7.41 22.79 -11.95
N ALA A 386 -7.44 22.28 -10.71
CA ALA A 386 -8.37 22.75 -9.69
C ALA A 386 -8.16 24.23 -9.34
N ARG A 387 -6.90 24.68 -9.23
CA ARG A 387 -6.55 26.09 -9.00
C ARG A 387 -6.91 26.98 -10.20
N ALA A 388 -6.64 26.53 -11.42
CA ALA A 388 -6.97 27.27 -12.64
C ALA A 388 -8.49 27.44 -12.83
N LEU A 389 -9.29 26.48 -12.37
CA LEU A 389 -10.75 26.53 -12.38
C LEU A 389 -11.34 27.30 -11.19
N GLY A 390 -10.51 27.77 -10.25
CA GLY A 390 -10.95 28.49 -9.05
C GLY A 390 -11.75 27.63 -8.06
N TRP A 391 -11.52 26.31 -8.06
CA TRP A 391 -12.22 25.38 -7.16
C TRP A 391 -11.59 25.28 -5.76
N VAL A 392 -10.40 25.88 -5.58
CA VAL A 392 -9.65 26.02 -4.33
C VAL A 392 -8.90 27.34 -4.32
#